data_AF-A0A1G9IXC1-F1
#
_entry.id   AF-A0A1G9IXC1-F1
#
_cell.length_a   1.000
_cell.length_b   1.000
_cell.length_c   1.000
_cell.angle_alpha   90.00
_cell.angle_beta   90.00
_cell.angle_gamma   90.00
#
_symmetry.space_group_name_H-M   'P 1'
#
loop_
_entity.id
_entity.type
_entity.pdbx_description
1 polymer ?
#
loop_
_entity_poly.entity_id
_entity_poly.type
_entity_poly.pdbx_seq_one_letter_code
_entity_poly.pdbx_strand_id
1 'polypeptide(L)'
;CLTYIDLNMVRAGIVKDPALWSESGYAEIMNGRQRYQLADHRTLAALLDLSTLEDLRLARQNWIKASIEQKMLTRDTCWTEGLAVGSAEFVEEIKDGLGIRARYRDVRNTGRECILRENELRWGILPSKTLSKASWAAFSA
;
A
#
# COMPACT_ATOMS: atom_id res chain seq x y z
N CYS A 1 -2.93 -1.73 4.56
CA CYS A 1 -2.94 -2.39 3.22
C CYS A 1 -3.83 -3.65 3.17
N LEU A 2 -3.56 -4.71 3.97
CA LEU A 2 -4.21 -6.03 3.85
C LEU A 2 -5.75 -5.97 3.90
N THR A 3 -6.29 -5.33 4.93
CA THR A 3 -7.74 -5.11 5.10
C THR A 3 -8.37 -4.40 3.91
N TYR A 4 -7.66 -3.43 3.30
CA TYR A 4 -8.15 -2.74 2.11
C TYR A 4 -8.29 -3.72 0.94
N ILE A 5 -7.29 -4.58 0.71
CA ILE A 5 -7.31 -5.57 -0.38
C ILE A 5 -8.41 -6.60 -0.16
N ASP A 6 -8.54 -7.13 1.05
CA ASP A 6 -9.57 -8.12 1.39
C ASP A 6 -10.98 -7.59 1.13
N LEU A 7 -11.21 -6.30 1.41
CA LEU A 7 -12.48 -5.66 1.19
C LEU A 7 -12.75 -5.28 -0.27
N ASN A 8 -11.86 -5.57 -1.23
CA ASN A 8 -12.09 -5.29 -2.65
C ASN A 8 -13.44 -5.84 -3.14
N MET A 9 -13.71 -7.12 -2.87
CA MET A 9 -14.92 -7.79 -3.36
C MET A 9 -16.17 -7.37 -2.59
N VAL A 10 -16.01 -6.93 -1.34
CA VAL A 10 -17.08 -6.32 -0.54
C VAL A 10 -17.43 -4.93 -1.09
N ARG A 11 -16.42 -4.10 -1.38
CA ARG A 11 -16.60 -2.76 -2.01
C ARG A 11 -17.24 -2.85 -3.38
N ALA A 12 -16.91 -3.88 -4.16
CA ALA A 12 -17.54 -4.16 -5.45
C ALA A 12 -18.98 -4.68 -5.35
N GLY A 13 -19.47 -4.99 -4.13
CA GLY A 13 -20.82 -5.50 -3.90
C GLY A 13 -21.03 -6.97 -4.28
N ILE A 14 -19.95 -7.71 -4.59
CA ILE A 14 -20.01 -9.12 -5.02
C ILE A 14 -20.24 -10.05 -3.83
N VAL A 15 -19.63 -9.76 -2.69
CA VAL A 15 -19.79 -10.52 -1.44
C VAL A 15 -20.09 -9.58 -0.28
N LYS A 16 -20.75 -10.07 0.76
CA LYS A 16 -21.01 -9.30 2.00
C LYS A 16 -19.87 -9.40 3.02
N ASP A 17 -19.06 -10.44 2.92
CA ASP A 17 -17.94 -10.74 3.81
C ASP A 17 -16.77 -11.28 2.98
N PRO A 18 -15.52 -10.86 3.23
CA PRO A 18 -14.36 -11.35 2.47
C PRO A 18 -14.12 -12.86 2.60
N ALA A 19 -14.55 -13.52 3.67
CA ALA A 19 -14.47 -14.99 3.81
C ALA A 19 -15.28 -15.74 2.75
N LEU A 20 -16.30 -15.10 2.17
CA LEU A 20 -17.13 -15.68 1.11
C LEU A 20 -16.44 -15.65 -0.26
N TRP A 21 -15.30 -14.96 -0.38
CA TRP A 21 -14.50 -14.95 -1.60
C TRP A 21 -13.30 -15.89 -1.46
N SER A 22 -13.40 -17.08 -2.06
CA SER A 22 -12.40 -18.16 -1.96
C SER A 22 -11.00 -17.76 -2.43
N GLU A 23 -10.91 -16.84 -3.38
CA GLU A 23 -9.65 -16.37 -3.94
C GLU A 23 -9.00 -15.25 -3.10
N SER A 24 -9.59 -14.86 -1.96
CA SER A 24 -8.96 -13.90 -1.05
C SER A 24 -7.95 -14.58 -0.13
N GLY A 25 -6.83 -13.90 0.13
CA GLY A 25 -5.89 -14.33 1.18
C GLY A 25 -6.53 -14.37 2.56
N TYR A 26 -7.54 -13.52 2.82
CA TYR A 26 -8.34 -13.59 4.04
C TYR A 26 -9.06 -14.94 4.18
N ALA A 27 -9.79 -15.39 3.16
CA ALA A 27 -10.50 -16.68 3.20
C ALA A 27 -9.53 -17.85 3.37
N GLU A 28 -8.36 -17.81 2.74
CA GLU A 28 -7.31 -18.83 2.94
C GLU A 28 -6.88 -18.94 4.41
N ILE A 29 -6.55 -17.81 5.03
CA ILE A 29 -6.10 -17.74 6.44
C ILE A 29 -7.21 -18.24 7.37
N MET A 30 -8.47 -17.86 7.14
CA MET A 30 -9.61 -18.29 7.97
C MET A 30 -9.88 -19.79 7.83
N ASN A 31 -9.85 -20.32 6.61
CA ASN A 31 -10.22 -21.72 6.34
C ASN A 31 -9.11 -22.71 6.72
N GLY A 32 -7.87 -22.25 6.94
CA GLY A 32 -6.80 -23.09 7.48
C GLY A 32 -6.31 -24.16 6.52
N ARG A 33 -6.23 -23.84 5.22
CA ARG A 33 -5.59 -24.73 4.24
C ARG A 33 -4.20 -25.13 4.74
N GLN A 34 -3.93 -26.43 4.84
CA GLN A 34 -2.62 -26.96 5.25
C GLN A 34 -1.72 -27.39 4.09
N ARG A 35 -2.31 -27.64 2.91
CA ARG A 35 -1.58 -28.00 1.68
C ARG A 35 -1.77 -26.93 0.62
N TYR A 36 -0.72 -26.64 -0.13
CA TYR A 36 -0.70 -25.61 -1.18
C TYR A 36 -1.12 -24.22 -0.65
N GLN A 37 -0.60 -23.85 0.52
CA GLN A 37 -0.73 -22.50 1.05
C GLN A 37 -0.05 -21.52 0.08
N LEU A 38 -0.76 -20.45 -0.29
CA LEU A 38 -0.22 -19.36 -1.10
C LEU A 38 0.44 -18.31 -0.19
N ALA A 39 -0.13 -18.10 1.00
CA ALA A 39 0.42 -17.19 1.99
C ALA A 39 1.25 -17.94 3.04
N ASP A 40 2.47 -17.48 3.29
CA ASP A 40 3.23 -17.91 4.46
C ASP A 40 2.63 -17.27 5.72
N HIS A 41 1.77 -18.01 6.40
CA HIS A 41 1.07 -17.53 7.59
C HIS A 41 2.02 -17.21 8.75
N ARG A 42 3.16 -17.91 8.87
CA ARG A 42 4.12 -17.70 9.95
C ARG A 42 4.87 -16.39 9.73
N THR A 43 5.35 -16.17 8.52
CA THR A 43 6.01 -14.91 8.15
C THR A 43 5.02 -13.75 8.25
N LEU A 44 3.78 -13.93 7.81
CA LEU A 44 2.75 -12.89 7.94
C LEU A 44 2.44 -12.55 9.41
N ALA A 45 2.33 -13.56 10.29
CA ALA A 45 2.14 -13.31 11.72
C ALA A 45 3.32 -12.54 12.32
N ALA A 46 4.56 -12.94 12.00
CA ALA A 46 5.76 -12.25 12.46
C ALA A 46 5.83 -10.78 12.00
N LEU A 47 5.47 -10.49 10.74
CA LEU A 47 5.43 -9.12 10.20
C LEU A 47 4.35 -8.24 10.85
N LEU A 48 3.37 -8.85 11.50
CA LEU A 48 2.30 -8.15 12.21
C LEU A 48 2.51 -8.16 13.74
N ASP A 49 3.68 -8.61 14.20
CA ASP A 49 4.01 -8.79 15.62
C ASP A 49 3.02 -9.72 16.36
N LEU A 50 2.53 -10.75 15.68
CA LEU A 50 1.61 -11.75 16.21
C LEU A 50 2.32 -13.09 16.42
N SER A 51 2.00 -13.75 17.54
CA SER A 51 2.73 -14.94 17.99
C SER A 51 2.21 -16.23 17.35
N THR A 52 0.91 -16.30 17.04
CA THR A 52 0.27 -17.52 16.55
C THR A 52 -0.63 -17.27 15.34
N LEU A 53 -0.96 -18.35 14.62
CA LEU A 53 -1.97 -18.30 13.55
C LEU A 53 -3.35 -17.89 14.08
N GLU A 54 -3.70 -18.27 15.31
CA GLU A 54 -4.96 -17.86 15.93
C GLU A 54 -4.98 -16.36 16.24
N ASP A 55 -3.86 -15.80 16.72
CA ASP A 55 -3.74 -14.36 16.90
C ASP A 55 -3.89 -13.62 15.57
N LEU A 56 -3.27 -14.13 14.51
CA LEU A 56 -3.42 -13.61 13.14
C LEU A 56 -4.88 -13.64 12.69
N ARG A 57 -5.58 -14.76 12.89
CA ARG A 57 -6.99 -14.90 12.53
C ARG A 57 -7.86 -13.89 13.30
N LEU A 58 -7.69 -13.83 14.61
CA LEU A 58 -8.45 -12.94 15.47
C LEU A 58 -8.21 -11.47 15.12
N ALA A 59 -6.96 -11.06 14.93
CA ALA A 59 -6.60 -9.70 14.53
C ALA A 59 -7.25 -9.32 13.19
N ARG A 60 -7.15 -10.21 12.19
CA ARG A 60 -7.76 -9.97 10.87
C ARG A 60 -9.28 -9.88 10.94
N GLN A 61 -9.94 -10.77 11.68
CA GLN A 61 -11.40 -10.71 11.88
C GLN A 61 -11.82 -9.39 12.50
N ASN A 62 -11.10 -8.94 13.53
CA ASN A 62 -11.36 -7.66 14.19
C ASN A 62 -11.19 -6.47 13.23
N TRP A 63 -10.13 -6.45 12.41
CA TRP A 63 -9.91 -5.38 11.44
C TRP A 63 -10.96 -5.34 10.34
N ILE A 64 -11.39 -6.50 9.80
CA ILE A 64 -12.48 -6.59 8.83
C ILE A 64 -13.78 -6.08 9.44
N LYS A 65 -14.15 -6.59 10.62
CA LYS A 65 -15.38 -6.20 11.32
C LYS A 65 -15.41 -4.69 11.56
N ALA A 66 -14.35 -4.14 12.15
CA ALA A 66 -14.24 -2.70 12.41
C ALA A 66 -14.35 -1.88 11.12
N SER A 67 -13.74 -2.33 10.03
CA SER A 67 -13.78 -1.61 8.74
C SER A 67 -15.17 -1.62 8.10
N ILE A 68 -15.90 -2.73 8.19
CA ILE A 68 -17.28 -2.84 7.71
C ILE A 68 -18.21 -1.96 8.58
N GLU A 69 -18.07 -2.01 9.91
CA GLU A 69 -18.86 -1.21 10.85
C GLU A 69 -18.65 0.29 10.66
N GLN A 70 -17.40 0.71 10.45
CA GLN A 70 -17.04 2.10 10.16
C GLN A 70 -17.40 2.54 8.73
N LYS A 71 -18.00 1.66 7.92
CA LYS A 71 -18.34 1.90 6.51
C LYS A 71 -17.14 2.37 5.68
N MET A 72 -15.95 1.85 5.97
CA MET A 72 -14.70 2.13 5.25
C MET A 72 -14.64 1.35 3.92
N LEU A 73 -15.74 1.39 3.16
CA LEU A 73 -15.93 0.70 1.89
C LEU A 73 -15.84 1.64 0.69
N THR A 74 -15.44 2.89 0.90
CA THR A 74 -15.18 3.84 -0.19
C THR A 74 -13.79 3.59 -0.78
N ARG A 75 -13.62 4.02 -2.04
CA ARG A 75 -12.31 4.01 -2.69
C ARG A 75 -11.40 5.01 -1.97
N ASP A 76 -10.35 4.50 -1.37
CA ASP A 76 -9.30 5.30 -0.74
C ASP A 76 -8.16 5.56 -1.73
N THR A 77 -7.88 6.84 -1.99
CA THR A 77 -6.86 7.28 -2.94
C THR A 77 -5.45 6.94 -2.49
N CYS A 78 -5.21 6.74 -1.17
CA CYS A 78 -3.93 6.27 -0.64
C CYS A 78 -3.53 4.94 -1.30
N TRP A 79 -4.47 4.00 -1.37
CA TRP A 79 -4.21 2.66 -1.90
C TRP A 79 -4.34 2.55 -3.42
N THR A 80 -5.06 3.47 -4.08
CA THR A 80 -5.28 3.38 -5.54
C THR A 80 -4.39 4.29 -6.38
N GLU A 81 -3.85 5.35 -5.79
CA GLU A 81 -3.03 6.36 -6.49
C GLU A 81 -1.62 6.46 -5.88
N GLY A 82 -1.39 5.84 -4.72
CA GLY A 82 -0.08 5.72 -4.11
C GLY A 82 0.78 4.67 -4.81
N LEU A 83 2.02 5.03 -5.12
CA LEU A 83 3.04 4.09 -5.57
C LEU A 83 3.67 3.33 -4.39
N ALA A 84 3.93 4.06 -3.30
CA ALA A 84 4.45 3.51 -2.06
C ALA A 84 3.72 4.19 -0.90
N VAL A 85 3.33 3.41 0.10
CA VAL A 85 2.60 3.86 1.29
C VAL A 85 3.27 3.24 2.50
N GLY A 86 3.66 4.05 3.48
CA GLY A 86 4.30 3.53 4.68
C GLY A 86 4.96 4.63 5.52
N SER A 87 6.05 4.27 6.20
CA SER A 87 6.86 5.23 6.96
C SER A 87 7.57 6.22 6.01
N ALA A 88 8.01 7.36 6.54
CA ALA A 88 8.72 8.35 5.75
C ALA A 88 10.02 7.76 5.18
N GLU A 89 10.74 6.98 5.98
CA GLU A 89 11.99 6.33 5.59
C GLU A 89 11.77 5.35 4.44
N PHE A 90 10.76 4.48 4.55
CA PHE A 90 10.40 3.54 3.50
C PHE A 90 10.05 4.24 2.19
N VAL A 91 9.25 5.30 2.28
CA VAL A 91 8.76 6.01 1.10
C VAL A 91 9.89 6.77 0.39
N GLU A 92 10.81 7.38 1.15
CA GLU A 92 12.01 8.03 0.59
C GLU A 92 12.99 7.00 -0.01
N GLU A 93 13.19 5.85 0.63
CA GLU A 93 14.01 4.77 0.07
C GLU A 93 13.48 4.31 -1.29
N ILE A 94 12.16 4.11 -1.42
CA ILE A 94 11.55 3.76 -2.70
C ILE A 94 11.72 4.89 -3.72
N LYS A 95 11.57 6.15 -3.30
CA LYS A 95 11.75 7.30 -4.19
C LYS A 95 13.17 7.38 -4.72
N ASP A 96 14.16 7.20 -3.86
CA ASP A 96 15.57 7.22 -4.23
C ASP A 96 15.94 6.05 -5.15
N GLY A 97 15.43 4.85 -4.86
CA GLY A 97 15.62 3.66 -5.70
C GLY A 97 15.04 3.79 -7.11
N LEU A 98 14.01 4.64 -7.29
CA LEU A 98 13.43 4.93 -8.60
C LEU A 98 14.24 5.95 -9.43
N GLY A 99 15.11 6.73 -8.79
CA GLY A 99 15.96 7.74 -9.43
C GLY A 99 15.17 8.64 -10.39
N ILE A 100 15.57 8.67 -11.66
CA ILE A 100 14.93 9.53 -12.67
C ILE A 100 13.43 9.22 -12.90
N ARG A 101 12.98 8.00 -12.60
CA ARG A 101 11.55 7.61 -12.74
C ARG A 101 10.66 8.23 -11.66
N ALA A 102 11.26 8.73 -10.57
CA ALA A 102 10.54 9.45 -9.53
C ALA A 102 10.44 10.97 -9.76
N ARG A 103 11.02 11.51 -10.86
CA ARG A 103 11.08 12.96 -11.12
C ARG A 103 9.74 13.70 -11.00
N TYR A 104 8.62 13.04 -11.32
CA TYR A 104 7.28 13.62 -11.27
C TYR A 104 6.44 13.06 -10.12
N ARG A 105 7.09 12.57 -9.06
CA ARG A 105 6.45 11.96 -7.90
C ARG A 105 6.88 12.69 -6.64
N ASP A 106 5.90 12.98 -5.79
CA ASP A 106 6.11 13.69 -4.54
C ASP A 106 5.71 12.83 -3.36
N VAL A 107 6.44 12.99 -2.26
CA VAL A 107 6.11 12.39 -0.96
C VAL A 107 5.12 13.31 -0.27
N ARG A 108 3.93 12.81 0.03
CA ARG A 108 2.91 13.51 0.80
C ARG A 108 2.72 12.81 2.13
N ASN A 109 2.68 13.60 3.21
CA ASN A 109 2.33 13.11 4.53
C ASN A 109 0.83 13.35 4.77
N THR A 110 0.08 12.29 5.04
CA THR A 110 -1.37 12.35 5.31
C THR A 110 -1.70 12.45 6.80
N GLY A 111 -0.70 12.56 7.66
CA GLY A 111 -0.82 12.58 9.12
C GLY A 111 -0.81 11.18 9.75
N ARG A 112 -1.24 10.13 9.02
CA ARG A 112 -1.07 8.73 9.45
C ARG A 112 0.07 8.02 8.72
N GLU A 113 0.21 8.27 7.42
CA GLU A 113 1.12 7.55 6.53
C GLU A 113 1.77 8.53 5.55
N CYS A 114 3.00 8.22 5.13
CA CYS A 114 3.63 8.86 3.98
C CYS A 114 3.26 8.12 2.71
N ILE A 115 3.05 8.87 1.63
CA ILE A 115 2.64 8.34 0.33
C ILE A 115 3.51 8.95 -0.75
N LEU A 116 4.21 8.12 -1.53
CA LEU A 116 4.81 8.54 -2.79
C LEU A 116 3.77 8.40 -3.88
N ARG A 117 3.40 9.49 -4.54
CA ARG A 117 2.43 9.47 -5.64
C ARG A 117 2.82 10.44 -6.74
N GLU A 118 2.25 10.21 -7.92
CA GLU A 118 2.43 11.12 -9.05
C GLU A 118 1.90 12.51 -8.70
N ASN A 119 2.62 13.52 -9.13
CA ASN A 119 2.16 14.88 -9.05
C ASN A 119 0.96 15.03 -10.00
N GLU A 120 -0.05 15.79 -9.59
CA GLU A 120 -1.21 16.10 -10.44
C GLU A 120 -0.77 17.08 -11.53
N LEU A 121 -0.01 16.58 -12.50
CA LEU A 121 0.26 17.31 -13.72
C LEU A 121 -1.07 17.40 -14.46
N ARG A 122 -1.70 18.58 -14.37
CA ARG A 122 -2.80 18.92 -15.28
C ARG A 122 -2.30 18.73 -16.70
N TRP A 123 -3.00 17.93 -17.49
CA TRP A 123 -2.75 17.80 -18.92
C TRP A 123 -2.61 19.20 -19.54
N GLY A 124 -1.41 19.53 -20.04
CA GLY A 124 -1.08 20.82 -20.64
C GLY A 124 -0.14 21.73 -19.84
N ILE A 125 0.22 21.40 -18.59
CA ILE A 125 1.21 22.17 -17.81
C ILE A 125 2.49 21.34 -17.69
N LEU A 126 3.50 21.66 -18.49
CA LEU A 126 4.84 21.11 -18.29
C LEU A 126 5.43 21.72 -17.01
N PRO A 127 5.94 20.91 -16.07
CA PRO A 127 6.65 21.44 -14.92
C PRO A 127 7.85 22.26 -15.41
N SER A 128 8.05 23.44 -14.83
CA SER A 128 9.16 24.30 -15.21
C SER A 128 10.47 23.53 -15.04
N LYS A 129 11.33 23.56 -16.05
CA LYS A 129 12.66 22.95 -15.95
C LYS A 129 13.40 23.69 -14.83
N THR A 130 13.46 23.12 -13.64
CA THR A 130 14.43 23.52 -12.63
C THR A 130 15.79 23.15 -13.19
N LEU A 131 16.47 24.13 -13.78
CA LEU A 131 17.86 24.01 -14.14
C LEU A 131 18.64 23.89 -12.83
N SER A 132 19.01 22.67 -12.44
CA SER A 132 20.11 22.51 -11.50
C SER A 132 21.32 23.14 -12.18
N LYS A 133 21.79 24.29 -11.66
CA LYS A 133 23.07 24.86 -12.04
C LYS A 133 24.15 23.87 -11.62
N ALA A 134 24.47 22.92 -12.49
CA ALA A 134 25.74 22.23 -12.42
C ALA A 134 26.80 23.28 -12.75
N SER A 135 27.55 23.73 -11.74
CA SER A 135 28.71 24.58 -11.95
C SER A 135 29.77 23.77 -12.69
N TRP A 136 29.92 24.03 -13.98
CA TRP A 136 31.12 23.63 -14.71
C TRP A 136 32.23 24.63 -14.37
N ALA A 137 33.02 24.28 -13.36
CA ALA A 137 34.35 24.84 -13.19
C ALA A 137 35.34 23.70 -13.38
N ALA A 138 35.84 23.50 -14.61
CA ALA A 138 37.20 23.09 -14.89
C ALA A 138 37.48 22.98 -16.40
N PHE A 139 38.71 23.38 -16.75
CA PHE A 139 39.45 23.18 -18.00
C PHE A 139 39.14 24.09 -19.20
N SER A 140 40.02 25.09 -19.41
CA SER A 140 40.97 25.05 -20.53
C SER A 140 42.06 26.14 -20.39
N ALA A 141 43.31 25.66 -20.45
CA ALA A 141 44.59 26.28 -20.84
C ALA A 141 45.06 27.55 -20.11
#